data_AF-A0ABD4E0H8-F1
#
_entry.id   AF-A0ABD4E0H8-F1
#
_cell.length_a   1.000
_cell.length_b   1.000
_cell.length_c   1.000
_cell.angle_alpha   90.00
_cell.angle_beta   90.00
_cell.angle_gamma   90.00
#
_symmetry.space_group_name_H-M   'P 1'
#
loop_
_entity.id
_entity.type
_entity.pdbx_description
1 polymer ?
#
loop_
_entity_poly.entity_id
_entity_poly.type
_entity_poly.pdbx_seq_one_letter_code
_entity_poly.pdbx_strand_id
1 'polypeptide(L)'
;MIVMTSNLGSAQIDDATAVDPEIAQAALREAIHPQLLAHFQPALLARFQTLVYRPLDATALASIVRIKLAKVAERLHRQHAVTLTYADDLIDSIAQHCVSRESGARNVDAFINQRILPTVSRELLTRMASGITPHAINLSADTSGKMTINFVDAPLPVDVDPASRNCA
;
A
#
# COMPACT_ATOMS: atom_id res chain seq x y z
N MET A 1 -14.46 6.01 25.48
CA MET A 1 -14.84 6.31 24.07
C MET A 1 -15.35 5.03 23.46
N ILE A 2 -16.57 5.03 22.92
CA ILE A 2 -17.14 3.88 22.20
C ILE A 2 -17.15 4.24 20.72
N VAL A 3 -16.62 3.35 19.87
CA VAL A 3 -16.61 3.51 18.42
C VAL A 3 -17.42 2.38 17.79
N MET A 4 -18.32 2.72 16.88
CA MET A 4 -19.09 1.79 16.08
C MET A 4 -18.82 2.07 14.60
N THR A 5 -18.68 1.02 13.80
CA THR A 5 -18.48 1.13 12.35
C THR A 5 -19.61 0.41 11.63
N SER A 6 -20.06 0.96 10.51
CA SER A 6 -21.11 0.40 9.68
C SER A 6 -20.88 0.82 8.23
N ASN A 7 -21.31 -0.02 7.30
CA ASN A 7 -21.35 0.25 5.86
C ASN A 7 -22.75 0.77 5.41
N LEU A 8 -23.60 1.12 6.36
CA LEU A 8 -24.92 1.66 6.07
C LEU A 8 -24.79 3.03 5.38
N GLY A 9 -25.45 3.20 4.24
CA GLY A 9 -25.38 4.42 3.45
C GLY A 9 -24.26 4.46 2.41
N SER A 10 -23.47 3.40 2.23
CA SER A 10 -22.34 3.38 1.28
C SER A 10 -22.75 3.81 -0.13
N ALA A 11 -23.86 3.29 -0.68
CA ALA A 11 -24.31 3.67 -2.01
C ALA A 11 -24.60 5.18 -2.15
N GLN A 12 -25.22 5.80 -1.14
CA GLN A 12 -25.49 7.23 -1.14
C GLN A 12 -24.21 8.06 -1.02
N ILE A 13 -23.22 7.57 -0.29
CA ILE A 13 -21.90 8.21 -0.19
C ILE A 13 -21.20 8.12 -1.55
N ASP A 14 -21.21 6.94 -2.18
CA ASP A 14 -20.59 6.71 -3.49
C ASP A 14 -21.24 7.60 -4.56
N ASP A 15 -22.57 7.63 -4.64
CA ASP A 15 -23.32 8.47 -5.58
C ASP A 15 -23.03 9.97 -5.37
N ALA A 16 -23.06 10.43 -4.12
CA ALA A 16 -22.82 11.84 -3.80
C ALA A 16 -21.37 12.27 -4.12
N THR A 17 -20.40 11.42 -3.81
CA THR A 17 -18.97 11.68 -4.07
C THR A 17 -18.59 11.51 -5.54
N ALA A 18 -19.35 10.73 -6.32
CA ALA A 18 -19.19 10.65 -7.77
C ALA A 18 -19.62 11.95 -8.47
N VAL A 19 -20.61 12.66 -7.92
CA VAL A 19 -21.06 13.97 -8.44
C VAL A 19 -20.14 15.10 -7.97
N ASP A 20 -19.81 15.12 -6.67
CA ASP A 20 -18.93 16.11 -6.07
C ASP A 20 -17.97 15.41 -5.09
N PRO A 21 -16.71 15.15 -5.49
CA PRO A 21 -15.71 14.51 -4.63
C PRO A 21 -15.45 15.27 -3.31
N GLU A 22 -15.61 16.59 -3.33
CA GLU A 22 -15.34 17.49 -2.21
C GLU A 22 -16.60 17.86 -1.41
N ILE A 23 -17.72 17.17 -1.66
CA ILE A 23 -18.99 17.40 -0.98
C ILE A 23 -18.80 17.49 0.54
N ALA A 24 -19.37 18.54 1.14
CA ALA A 24 -19.21 18.81 2.56
C ALA A 24 -19.70 17.65 3.44
N GLN A 25 -19.00 17.40 4.55
CA GLN A 25 -19.35 16.34 5.51
C GLN A 25 -20.79 16.44 6.03
N ALA A 26 -21.31 17.66 6.24
CA ALA A 26 -22.69 17.87 6.64
C ALA A 26 -23.68 17.34 5.57
N ALA A 27 -23.43 17.63 4.30
CA ALA A 27 -24.28 17.17 3.20
C ALA A 27 -24.23 15.63 3.03
N LEU A 28 -23.05 15.02 3.19
CA LEU A 28 -22.93 13.56 3.22
C LEU A 28 -23.72 12.93 4.37
N ARG A 29 -23.70 13.55 5.56
CA ARG A 29 -24.47 13.08 6.71
C ARG A 29 -25.97 13.14 6.46
N GLU A 30 -26.46 14.21 5.84
CA GLU A 30 -27.86 14.34 5.43
C GLU A 30 -28.24 13.27 4.39
N ALA A 31 -27.38 13.03 3.39
CA ALA A 31 -27.63 12.03 2.35
C ALA A 31 -27.83 10.60 2.91
N ILE A 32 -27.08 10.22 3.96
CA ILE A 32 -27.23 8.91 4.60
C ILE A 32 -28.26 8.89 5.74
N HIS A 33 -28.78 10.04 6.18
CA HIS A 33 -29.67 10.13 7.34
C HIS A 33 -30.92 9.23 7.22
N PRO A 34 -31.59 9.12 6.05
CA PRO A 34 -32.72 8.21 5.89
C PRO A 34 -32.35 6.74 6.13
N GLN A 35 -31.16 6.32 5.66
CA GLN A 35 -30.66 4.95 5.88
C GLN A 35 -30.40 4.70 7.37
N LEU A 36 -29.81 5.67 8.07
CA LEU A 36 -29.57 5.58 9.51
C LEU A 36 -30.87 5.46 10.31
N LEU A 37 -31.90 6.24 9.99
CA LEU A 37 -33.21 6.18 10.66
C LEU A 37 -33.96 4.88 10.40
N ALA A 38 -33.80 4.29 9.21
CA ALA A 38 -34.41 3.01 8.88
C ALA A 38 -33.83 1.85 9.71
N HIS A 39 -32.56 1.97 10.16
CA HIS A 39 -31.86 0.92 10.90
C HIS A 39 -31.77 1.16 12.41
N PHE A 40 -31.60 2.41 12.83
CA PHE A 40 -31.41 2.78 14.23
C PHE A 40 -32.60 3.55 14.79
N GLN A 41 -32.99 3.23 16.02
CA GLN A 41 -34.02 3.97 16.75
C GLN A 41 -33.58 5.45 16.93
N PRO A 42 -34.47 6.43 16.76
CA PRO A 42 -34.13 7.86 16.84
C PRO A 42 -33.43 8.26 18.14
N ALA A 43 -33.86 7.70 19.28
CA ALA A 43 -33.27 7.98 20.59
C ALA A 43 -31.81 7.50 20.74
N LEU A 44 -31.41 6.49 19.96
CA LEU A 44 -30.03 6.02 19.91
C LEU A 44 -29.21 6.88 18.95
N LEU A 45 -29.76 7.17 17.76
CA LEU A 45 -29.08 7.98 16.74
C LEU A 45 -28.77 9.40 17.24
N ALA A 46 -29.65 9.98 18.07
CA ALA A 46 -29.44 11.29 18.70
C ALA A 46 -28.21 11.33 19.64
N ARG A 47 -27.71 10.17 20.08
CA ARG A 47 -26.49 10.07 20.90
C ARG A 47 -25.23 9.81 20.06
N PHE A 48 -25.35 9.64 18.75
CA PHE A 48 -24.22 9.35 17.87
C PHE A 48 -23.59 10.61 17.27
N GLN A 49 -22.27 10.66 17.27
CA GLN A 49 -21.50 11.58 16.44
C GLN A 49 -21.07 10.85 15.16
N THR A 50 -21.93 10.84 14.14
CA THR A 50 -21.67 10.15 12.87
C THR A 50 -20.53 10.81 12.06
N LEU A 51 -19.48 10.08 11.74
CA LEU A 51 -18.46 10.53 10.80
C LEU A 51 -18.59 9.73 9.51
N VAL A 52 -18.66 10.41 8.38
CA VAL A 52 -18.82 9.77 7.07
C VAL A 52 -17.47 9.67 6.38
N TYR A 53 -17.07 8.46 6.00
CA TYR A 53 -15.83 8.22 5.27
C TYR A 53 -16.12 8.22 3.78
N ARG A 54 -15.29 8.94 3.02
CA ARG A 54 -15.36 8.97 1.55
C ARG A 54 -14.63 7.77 0.95
N PRO A 55 -14.98 7.35 -0.27
CA PRO A 55 -14.19 6.40 -1.04
C PRO A 55 -12.75 6.88 -1.18
N LEU A 56 -11.82 5.93 -1.27
CA LEU A 56 -10.40 6.24 -1.42
C LEU A 56 -10.11 6.59 -2.88
N ASP A 57 -9.57 7.79 -3.10
CA ASP A 57 -9.04 8.18 -4.40
C ASP A 57 -7.66 7.56 -4.67
N ALA A 58 -7.13 7.80 -5.87
CA ALA A 58 -5.82 7.31 -6.28
C ALA A 58 -4.68 7.82 -5.36
N THR A 59 -4.75 9.06 -4.89
CA THR A 59 -3.72 9.68 -4.04
C THR A 59 -3.68 9.05 -2.65
N ALA A 60 -4.85 8.83 -2.06
CA ALA A 60 -5.01 8.14 -0.80
C ALA A 60 -4.54 6.68 -0.92
N LEU A 61 -4.89 5.99 -2.02
CA LEU A 61 -4.41 4.64 -2.28
C LEU A 61 -2.89 4.58 -2.46
N ALA A 62 -2.28 5.53 -3.19
CA ALA A 62 -0.83 5.62 -3.33
C ALA A 62 -0.14 5.78 -1.97
N SER A 63 -0.71 6.61 -1.09
CA SER A 63 -0.23 6.77 0.29
C SER A 63 -0.31 5.46 1.08
N ILE A 64 -1.41 4.72 0.94
CA ILE A 64 -1.58 3.40 1.58
C ILE A 64 -0.56 2.40 1.03
N VAL A 65 -0.32 2.37 -0.29
CA VAL A 65 0.68 1.51 -0.92
C VAL A 65 2.07 1.80 -0.35
N ARG A 66 2.47 3.07 -0.23
CA ARG A 66 3.74 3.49 0.40
C ARG A 66 3.87 2.96 1.83
N ILE A 67 2.84 3.15 2.66
CA ILE A 67 2.84 2.66 4.05
C ILE A 67 3.02 1.14 4.10
N LYS A 68 2.34 0.41 3.21
CA LYS A 68 2.40 -1.05 3.18
C LYS A 68 3.74 -1.56 2.67
N LEU A 69 4.29 -0.97 1.62
CA LEU A 69 5.63 -1.29 1.10
C LEU A 69 6.73 -0.95 2.11
N ALA A 70 6.61 0.15 2.85
CA ALA A 70 7.53 0.49 3.93
C ALA A 70 7.56 -0.59 5.01
N LYS A 71 6.41 -1.12 5.42
CA LYS A 71 6.33 -2.25 6.38
C LYS A 71 6.99 -3.52 5.83
N VAL A 72 6.84 -3.77 4.52
CA VAL A 72 7.51 -4.90 3.86
C VAL A 72 9.03 -4.71 3.85
N ALA A 73 9.51 -3.50 3.52
CA ALA A 73 10.92 -3.15 3.53
C ALA A 73 11.53 -3.31 4.92
N GLU A 74 10.85 -2.81 5.96
CA GLU A 74 11.29 -2.96 7.36
C GLU A 74 11.43 -4.43 7.75
N ARG A 75 10.45 -5.27 7.38
CA ARG A 75 10.50 -6.70 7.67
C ARG A 75 11.65 -7.41 6.94
N LEU A 76 11.86 -7.10 5.66
CA LEU A 76 12.97 -7.65 4.86
C LEU A 76 14.33 -7.27 5.45
N HIS A 77 14.50 -6.00 5.82
CA HIS A 77 15.72 -5.53 6.44
C HIS A 77 15.98 -6.24 7.77
N ARG A 78 14.96 -6.35 8.63
CA ARG A 78 15.10 -7.01 9.94
C ARG A 78 15.42 -8.51 9.84
N GLN A 79 14.87 -9.21 8.86
CA GLN A 79 15.00 -10.68 8.76
C GLN A 79 16.20 -11.13 7.92
N HIS A 80 16.60 -10.34 6.92
CA HIS A 80 17.58 -10.75 5.92
C HIS A 80 18.68 -9.71 5.66
N ALA A 81 18.68 -8.57 6.37
CA ALA A 81 19.57 -7.43 6.11
C ALA A 81 19.50 -6.90 4.67
N VAL A 82 18.37 -7.09 4.00
CA VAL A 82 18.13 -6.66 2.62
C VAL A 82 17.40 -5.33 2.62
N THR A 83 17.93 -4.35 1.89
CA THR A 83 17.26 -3.06 1.69
C THR A 83 16.27 -3.15 0.54
N LEU A 84 15.00 -2.85 0.78
CA LEU A 84 13.99 -2.78 -0.29
C LEU A 84 13.71 -1.32 -0.66
N THR A 85 13.91 -0.98 -1.93
CA THR A 85 13.49 0.30 -2.52
C THR A 85 12.43 0.06 -3.59
N TYR A 86 11.64 1.09 -3.89
CA TYR A 86 10.56 1.02 -4.86
C TYR A 86 10.40 2.36 -5.57
N ALA A 87 10.15 2.31 -6.88
CA ALA A 87 9.92 3.50 -7.70
C ALA A 87 8.50 4.06 -7.53
N ASP A 88 8.34 5.36 -7.73
CA ASP A 88 7.03 6.03 -7.67
C ASP A 88 6.06 5.49 -8.74
N ASP A 89 6.55 5.18 -9.94
CA ASP A 89 5.75 4.58 -11.01
C ASP A 89 5.07 3.26 -10.61
N LEU A 90 5.73 2.46 -9.75
CA LEU A 90 5.14 1.23 -9.22
C LEU A 90 3.97 1.55 -8.27
N ILE A 91 4.14 2.57 -7.43
CA ILE A 91 3.11 2.99 -6.48
C ILE A 91 1.89 3.49 -7.22
N ASP A 92 2.10 4.35 -8.22
CA ASP A 92 1.02 4.94 -9.02
C ASP A 92 0.29 3.86 -9.83
N SER A 93 1.03 2.93 -10.43
CA SER A 93 0.45 1.78 -11.14
C SER A 93 -0.43 0.92 -10.24
N ILE A 94 0.02 0.60 -9.02
CA ILE A 94 -0.77 -0.17 -8.05
C ILE A 94 -2.01 0.62 -7.61
N ALA A 95 -1.86 1.91 -7.31
CA ALA A 95 -2.96 2.76 -6.88
C ALA A 95 -4.06 2.85 -7.94
N GLN A 96 -3.70 3.14 -9.20
CA GLN A 96 -4.62 3.20 -10.33
C GLN A 96 -5.33 1.86 -10.55
N HIS A 97 -4.60 0.74 -10.47
CA HIS A 97 -5.21 -0.58 -10.58
C HIS A 97 -6.25 -0.84 -9.48
N CYS A 98 -5.98 -0.39 -8.25
CA CYS A 98 -6.88 -0.61 -7.12
C CYS A 98 -8.13 0.27 -7.16
N VAL A 99 -8.04 1.50 -7.69
CA VAL A 99 -9.21 2.36 -7.94
C VAL A 99 -10.18 1.68 -8.89
N SER A 100 -9.69 1.13 -10.00
CA SER A 100 -10.52 0.56 -11.08
C SER A 100 -11.35 -0.67 -10.70
N ARG A 101 -11.09 -1.28 -9.55
CA ARG A 101 -11.74 -2.53 -9.10
C ARG A 101 -12.70 -2.35 -7.92
N GLU A 102 -13.07 -1.11 -7.58
CA GLU A 102 -14.11 -0.75 -6.57
C GLU A 102 -13.96 -1.36 -5.15
N SER A 103 -12.84 -2.03 -4.82
CA SER A 103 -12.64 -2.70 -3.51
C SER A 103 -11.64 -1.96 -2.59
N GLY A 104 -11.28 -0.72 -2.97
CA GLY A 104 -10.53 0.21 -2.12
C GLY A 104 -9.21 -0.37 -1.60
N ALA A 105 -8.87 -0.06 -0.34
CA ALA A 105 -7.61 -0.47 0.27
C ALA A 105 -7.42 -1.99 0.44
N ARG A 106 -8.50 -2.78 0.43
CA ARG A 106 -8.39 -4.25 0.54
C ARG A 106 -7.68 -4.85 -0.68
N ASN A 107 -7.88 -4.26 -1.86
CA ASN A 107 -7.17 -4.68 -3.07
C ASN A 107 -5.67 -4.40 -3.00
N VAL A 108 -5.26 -3.31 -2.34
CA VAL A 108 -3.84 -3.02 -2.11
C VAL A 108 -3.20 -4.13 -1.29
N ASP A 109 -3.86 -4.54 -0.21
CA ASP A 109 -3.38 -5.63 0.63
C ASP A 109 -3.31 -6.96 -0.12
N ALA A 110 -4.33 -7.28 -0.91
CA ALA A 110 -4.32 -8.48 -1.75
C ALA A 110 -3.17 -8.42 -2.76
N PHE A 111 -2.97 -7.30 -3.45
CA PHE A 111 -1.90 -7.13 -4.43
C PHE A 111 -0.52 -7.33 -3.81
N ILE A 112 -0.25 -6.69 -2.67
CA ILE A 112 1.04 -6.79 -2.00
C ILE A 112 1.28 -8.22 -1.48
N ASN A 113 0.29 -8.83 -0.83
CA ASN A 113 0.44 -10.16 -0.22
C ASN A 113 0.42 -11.31 -1.22
N GLN A 114 -0.28 -11.16 -2.35
CA GLN A 114 -0.45 -12.24 -3.33
C GLN A 114 0.47 -12.10 -4.54
N ARG A 115 0.95 -10.89 -4.87
CA ARG A 115 1.87 -10.68 -6.01
C ARG A 115 3.27 -10.26 -5.57
N ILE A 116 3.39 -9.18 -4.79
CA ILE A 116 4.71 -8.62 -4.46
C ILE A 116 5.49 -9.57 -3.55
N LEU A 117 4.93 -9.88 -2.38
CA LEU A 117 5.60 -10.71 -1.38
C LEU A 117 5.99 -12.09 -1.90
N PRO A 118 5.12 -12.86 -2.58
CA PRO A 118 5.50 -14.18 -3.07
C PRO A 118 6.60 -14.12 -4.12
N THR A 119 6.56 -13.12 -5.01
CA THR A 119 7.57 -12.97 -6.07
C THR A 119 8.94 -12.59 -5.48
N VAL A 120 8.96 -11.61 -4.56
CA VAL A 120 10.18 -11.19 -3.86
C VAL A 120 10.76 -12.34 -3.03
N SER A 121 9.93 -13.04 -2.25
CA SER A 121 10.38 -14.16 -1.42
C SER A 121 10.95 -15.30 -2.26
N ARG A 122 10.29 -15.68 -3.37
CA ARG A 122 10.76 -16.76 -4.23
C ARG A 122 12.15 -16.45 -4.80
N GLU A 123 12.29 -15.26 -5.38
CA GLU A 123 13.54 -14.87 -6.03
C GLU A 123 14.69 -14.68 -5.02
N LEU A 124 14.39 -14.11 -3.85
CA LEU A 124 15.34 -14.02 -2.75
C LEU A 124 15.84 -15.40 -2.31
N LEU A 125 14.92 -16.36 -2.09
CA LEU A 125 15.27 -17.73 -1.68
C LEU A 125 16.08 -18.46 -2.76
N THR A 126 15.76 -18.28 -4.04
CA THR A 126 16.51 -18.88 -5.16
C THR A 126 17.96 -18.37 -5.20
N ARG A 127 18.18 -17.07 -4.97
CA ARG A 127 19.54 -16.49 -4.91
C ARG A 127 20.30 -16.98 -3.69
N MET A 128 19.65 -17.02 -2.52
CA MET A 128 20.26 -17.52 -1.29
C MET A 128 20.66 -19.01 -1.43
N ALA A 129 19.83 -19.83 -2.08
CA ALA A 129 20.16 -21.22 -2.39
C ALA A 129 21.37 -21.36 -3.34
N SER A 130 21.62 -20.33 -4.17
CA SER A 130 22.78 -20.24 -5.06
C SER A 130 24.01 -19.60 -4.39
N GLY A 131 23.94 -19.30 -3.09
CA GLY A 131 25.05 -18.70 -2.32
C GLY A 131 25.18 -17.18 -2.47
N ILE A 132 24.24 -16.52 -3.16
CA ILE A 132 24.27 -15.07 -3.38
C ILE A 132 23.28 -14.41 -2.41
N THR A 133 23.79 -13.59 -1.50
CA THR A 133 22.97 -12.74 -0.63
C THR A 133 22.87 -11.34 -1.21
N PRO A 134 21.72 -10.91 -1.75
CA PRO A 134 21.56 -9.57 -2.28
C PRO A 134 21.62 -8.54 -1.16
N HIS A 135 22.23 -7.39 -1.42
CA HIS A 135 22.26 -6.27 -0.47
C HIS A 135 21.00 -5.40 -0.57
N ALA A 136 20.49 -5.23 -1.79
CA ALA A 136 19.26 -4.47 -2.03
C ALA A 136 18.37 -5.09 -3.12
N ILE A 137 17.09 -4.77 -3.04
CA ILE A 137 16.05 -5.10 -4.00
C ILE A 137 15.38 -3.80 -4.41
N ASN A 138 15.28 -3.55 -5.71
CA ASN A 138 14.63 -2.39 -6.28
C ASN A 138 13.41 -2.85 -7.08
N LEU A 139 12.22 -2.41 -6.65
CA LEU A 139 10.96 -2.70 -7.33
C LEU A 139 10.58 -1.54 -8.26
N SER A 140 10.19 -1.86 -9.49
CA SER A 140 9.70 -0.89 -10.47
C SER A 140 8.52 -1.47 -11.26
N ALA A 141 7.78 -0.62 -11.96
CA ALA A 141 6.81 -1.05 -12.96
C ALA A 141 7.35 -0.71 -14.35
N ASP A 142 7.16 -1.61 -15.32
CA ASP A 142 7.44 -1.31 -16.72
C ASP A 142 6.30 -0.49 -17.36
N THR A 143 6.49 -0.04 -18.60
CA THR A 143 5.47 0.71 -19.37
C THR A 143 4.18 -0.08 -19.64
N SER A 144 4.18 -1.39 -19.37
CA SER A 144 3.01 -2.27 -19.48
C SER A 144 2.30 -2.49 -18.14
N GLY A 145 2.78 -1.85 -17.06
CA GLY A 145 2.26 -2.03 -15.70
C GLY A 145 2.66 -3.37 -15.05
N LYS A 146 3.64 -4.08 -15.63
CA LYS A 146 4.20 -5.30 -15.05
C LYS A 146 5.32 -4.94 -14.09
N MET A 147 5.24 -5.50 -12.88
CA MET A 147 6.26 -5.32 -11.86
C MET A 147 7.58 -6.00 -12.28
N THR A 148 8.67 -5.24 -12.20
CA THR A 148 10.05 -5.71 -12.44
C THR A 148 10.83 -5.62 -11.12
N ILE A 149 11.66 -6.64 -10.86
CA ILE A 149 12.46 -6.76 -9.64
C ILE A 149 13.93 -6.78 -10.04
N ASN A 150 14.69 -5.79 -9.57
CA ASN A 150 16.13 -5.71 -9.78
C ASN A 150 16.85 -5.97 -8.45
N PHE A 151 17.77 -6.92 -8.45
CA PHE A 151 18.61 -7.23 -7.29
C PHE A 151 19.96 -6.55 -7.44
N VAL A 152 20.41 -5.90 -6.38
CA VAL A 152 21.75 -5.33 -6.27
C VAL A 152 22.52 -6.22 -5.31
N ASP A 153 23.47 -6.96 -5.86
CA ASP A 153 24.37 -7.81 -5.08
C ASP A 153 25.34 -6.93 -4.29
N ALA A 154 25.82 -7.42 -3.14
CA ALA A 154 26.85 -6.72 -2.38
C ALA A 154 28.10 -6.54 -3.28
N PRO A 155 28.78 -5.38 -3.24
CA PRO A 155 30.07 -5.25 -3.90
C PRO A 155 30.97 -6.37 -3.39
N LEU A 156 31.65 -7.07 -4.31
CA LEU A 156 32.72 -7.99 -3.92
C LEU A 156 33.69 -7.23 -2.98
N PRO A 157 34.19 -7.85 -1.90
CA PRO A 157 35.26 -7.25 -1.12
C PRO A 157 36.39 -6.96 -2.10
N VAL A 158 36.69 -5.67 -2.30
CA VAL A 158 37.89 -5.28 -3.05
C VAL A 158 39.04 -5.76 -2.18
N ASP A 159 39.72 -6.81 -2.63
CA ASP A 159 40.92 -7.32 -1.97
C ASP A 159 41.93 -6.17 -1.98
N VAL A 160 42.09 -5.51 -0.83
CA VAL A 160 43.12 -4.49 -0.66
C VAL A 160 44.42 -5.26 -0.56
N ASP A 161 45.09 -5.40 -1.70
CA ASP A 161 46.41 -6.00 -1.81
C ASP A 161 47.35 -5.40 -0.75
N PRO A 162 47.90 -6.20 0.19
CA PRO A 162 48.81 -5.70 1.22
C PRO A 162 50.17 -5.25 0.65
N ALA A 163 50.43 -5.39 -0.66
CA ALA A 163 51.73 -5.13 -1.26
C ALA A 163 52.07 -3.66 -1.60
N SER A 164 51.19 -2.67 -1.35
CA SER A 164 51.50 -1.26 -1.69
C SER A 164 52.13 -0.44 -0.55
N ARG A 165 52.50 -1.06 0.58
CA ARG A 165 53.27 -0.42 1.66
C ARG A 165 54.76 -0.82 1.60
N ASN A 166 55.41 -0.57 0.48
CA ASN A 166 56.87 -0.43 0.44
C ASN A 166 57.28 0.25 -0.87
N CYS A 167 57.32 1.58 -0.87
CA CYS A 167 58.20 2.41 -1.69
C CYS A 167 57.84 3.89 -1.49
N ALA A 168 58.53 4.55 -0.56
CA ALA A 168 59.08 5.92 -0.64
C ALA A 168 59.47 6.38 0.77
#